data_AF-A0A2M7JVI6-F1
#
_entry.id   AF-A0A2M7JVI6-F1
#
_cell.length_a   1.000
_cell.length_b   1.000
_cell.length_c   1.000
_cell.angle_alpha   90.00
_cell.angle_beta   90.00
_cell.angle_gamma   90.00
#
_symmetry.space_group_name_H-M   'P 1'
#
loop_
_entity.id
_entity.type
_entity.pdbx_description
1 polymer ?
#
loop_
_entity_poly.entity_id
_entity_poly.type
_entity_poly.pdbx_seq_one_letter_code
_entity_poly.pdbx_strand_id
1 'polypeptide(L)' 'MPKSFEELPVWQKARELVKYVYDLTRKEAFGRDFSLVDQIRRASTSAMYNIAEGFERGSNTEFIQFLYISKG' A
#
# COMPACT_ATOMS: atom_id res chain seq x y z
N MET A 1 17.94 -13.35 2.41
CA MET A 1 17.11 -12.16 2.15
C MET A 1 15.85 -12.61 1.44
N PRO A 2 14.71 -11.90 1.62
CA PRO A 2 13.51 -12.21 0.86
C PRO A 2 13.81 -12.26 -0.63
N LYS A 3 13.20 -13.20 -1.36
CA LYS A 3 13.43 -13.40 -2.80
C LYS A 3 12.48 -12.59 -3.68
N SER A 4 11.38 -12.12 -3.10
CA SER A 4 10.39 -11.26 -3.73
C SER A 4 9.78 -10.32 -2.70
N PHE A 5 9.17 -9.23 -3.15
CA PHE A 5 8.55 -8.25 -2.25
C PHE A 5 7.38 -8.85 -1.45
N GLU A 6 6.73 -9.90 -1.96
CA GLU A 6 5.61 -10.57 -1.28
C GLU A 6 6.01 -11.28 0.02
N GLU A 7 7.29 -11.63 0.17
CA GLU A 7 7.86 -12.20 1.39
C GLU A 7 8.07 -11.13 2.49
N LEU A 8 8.01 -9.84 2.15
CA LEU A 8 8.19 -8.75 3.11
C LEU A 8 6.98 -8.65 4.06
N PRO A 9 7.18 -8.74 5.39
CA PRO A 9 6.08 -8.57 6.34
C PRO A 9 5.36 -7.22 6.21
N VAL A 10 6.11 -6.16 5.89
CA VAL A 10 5.53 -4.82 5.67
C VAL A 10 4.64 -4.75 4.43
N TRP A 11 4.99 -5.45 3.35
CA TRP A 11 4.16 -5.54 2.15
C TRP A 11 2.88 -6.34 2.43
N GLN A 12 2.99 -7.46 3.15
CA GLN A 12 1.84 -8.27 3.56
C GLN A 12 0.85 -7.45 4.40
N LYS A 13 1.35 -6.64 5.35
CA LYS A 13 0.54 -5.72 6.15
C LYS A 13 -0.10 -4.62 5.30
N ALA A 14 0.62 -4.07 4.32
CA ALA A 14 0.05 -3.11 3.38
C ALA A 14 -1.07 -3.74 2.53
N ARG A 15 -0.92 -5.00 2.10
CA ARG A 15 -1.96 -5.75 1.39
C ARG A 15 -3.20 -6.00 2.23
N GLU A 16 -3.03 -6.34 3.51
CA GLU A 16 -4.13 -6.46 4.47
C GLU A 16 -4.85 -5.11 4.65
N LEU A 17 -4.11 -4.01 4.75
CA LEU A 17 -4.67 -2.66 4.83
C LEU A 17 -5.50 -2.31 3.59
N VAL A 18 -4.98 -2.57 2.39
CA VAL A 18 -5.72 -2.37 1.13
C VAL A 18 -7.04 -3.13 1.16
N LYS A 19 -7.00 -4.42 1.51
CA LYS A 19 -8.23 -5.23 1.63
C LYS A 19 -9.22 -4.60 2.61
N TYR A 20 -8.76 -4.23 3.80
CA TYR A 20 -9.59 -3.59 4.81
C TYR A 20 -10.23 -2.28 4.33
N VAL A 21 -9.48 -1.42 3.65
CA VAL A 21 -9.98 -0.16 3.08
C VAL A 21 -11.05 -0.43 2.01
N TYR A 22 -10.84 -1.41 1.14
CA TYR A 22 -11.84 -1.79 0.13
C TYR A 22 -13.11 -2.34 0.77
N ASP A 23 -13.00 -3.16 1.82
CA ASP A 23 -14.15 -3.70 2.54
C ASP A 23 -14.92 -2.59 3.29
N LEU A 24 -14.21 -1.65 3.91
CA LEU A 24 -14.81 -0.50 4.60
C LEU A 24 -15.55 0.43 3.63
N THR A 25 -14.92 0.76 2.49
CA THR A 25 -15.47 1.68 1.48
C THR A 25 -16.64 1.12 0.68
N ARG A 26 -16.90 -0.19 0.77
CA ARG A 26 -18.08 -0.83 0.17
C ARG A 26 -19.33 -0.73 1.04
N LYS A 27 -19.19 -0.37 2.33
CA LYS A 27 -20.33 -0.23 3.24
C LYS A 27 -21.17 0.98 2.84
N GLU A 28 -22.50 0.84 2.85
CA GLU A 28 -23.43 1.84 2.33
C GLU A 28 -23.23 3.25 2.89
N ALA A 29 -22.96 3.38 4.20
CA ALA A 29 -22.74 4.68 4.83
C ALA A 29 -21.47 5.39 4.32
N PHE A 30 -20.41 4.64 4.02
CA PHE A 30 -19.13 5.20 3.57
C PHE A 30 -19.06 5.31 2.04
N GLY A 31 -19.68 4.36 1.33
CA GLY A 31 -19.64 4.25 -0.12
C GLY A 31 -20.36 5.38 -0.88
N ARG A 32 -21.12 6.24 -0.17
CA ARG A 32 -21.80 7.41 -0.76
C ARG A 32 -20.88 8.62 -0.95
N ASP A 33 -19.77 8.69 -0.21
CA ASP A 33 -18.74 9.72 -0.42
C ASP A 33 -17.70 9.23 -1.44
N PHE A 34 -18.03 9.39 -2.72
CA PHE A 34 -17.18 8.89 -3.81
C PHE A 34 -15.78 9.52 -3.81
N SER A 35 -15.65 10.79 -3.40
CA SER A 35 -14.36 11.48 -3.35
C SER A 35 -13.46 10.89 -2.25
N LEU A 36 -14.01 10.72 -1.05
CA LEU A 36 -13.26 10.13 0.06
C LEU A 36 -12.90 8.67 -0.23
N VAL A 37 -13.85 7.88 -0.75
CA VAL A 37 -13.63 6.47 -1.14
C VAL A 37 -12.44 6.36 -2.11
N ASP A 38 -12.43 7.18 -3.14
CA ASP A 38 -11.39 7.20 -4.17
C ASP A 38 -10.02 7.61 -3.59
N GLN A 39 -9.99 8.68 -2.78
CA GLN A 39 -8.77 9.14 -2.11
C GLN A 39 -8.16 8.06 -1.20
N ILE A 40 -8.96 7.45 -0.32
CA ILE A 40 -8.41 6.49 0.65
C ILE A 40 -8.03 5.15 0.00
N ARG A 41 -8.76 4.72 -1.04
CA ARG A 41 -8.36 3.54 -1.82
C ARG A 41 -7.00 3.77 -2.49
N ARG A 42 -6.84 4.89 -3.20
CA ARG A 42 -5.56 5.23 -3.84
C ARG A 42 -4.41 5.34 -2.85
N ALA A 43 -4.62 6.01 -1.72
CA ALA A 43 -3.60 6.13 -0.67
C ALA A 43 -3.16 4.74 -0.17
N SER A 44 -4.13 3.86 0.14
CA SER A 44 -3.82 2.50 0.61
C SER A 44 -3.04 1.67 -0.43
N THR A 45 -3.43 1.75 -1.71
CA THR A 45 -2.73 1.03 -2.79
C THR A 45 -1.35 1.61 -3.07
N SER A 46 -1.18 2.94 -2.95
CA SER A 46 0.09 3.62 -3.14
C SER A 46 1.14 3.13 -2.13
N ALA A 47 0.76 2.96 -0.86
CA ALA A 47 1.67 2.44 0.15
C ALA A 47 2.20 1.04 -0.22
N MET A 48 1.30 0.13 -0.64
CA MET A 48 1.64 -1.23 -1.07
C MET A 48 2.52 -1.24 -2.32
N TYR A 49 2.21 -0.41 -3.32
CA TYR A 49 2.98 -0.34 -4.57
C TYR A 49 4.38 0.24 -4.37
N ASN A 50 4.52 1.31 -3.57
CA ASN A 50 5.84 1.88 -3.29
C ASN A 50 6.75 0.90 -2.55
N ILE A 51 6.22 0.05 -1.65
CA ILE A 51 7.01 -1.02 -1.01
C ILE A 51 7.53 -2.01 -2.06
N ALA A 52 6.67 -2.45 -2.98
CA ALA A 52 7.04 -3.40 -4.02
C ALA A 52 8.07 -2.79 -5.00
N GLU A 53 7.80 -1.57 -5.48
CA GLU A 53 8.69 -0.88 -6.41
C GLU A 53 10.07 -0.62 -5.79
N GLY A 54 10.11 -0.19 -4.52
CA GLY A 54 11.37 0.03 -3.81
C GLY A 54 12.20 -1.24 -3.67
N PHE A 55 11.56 -2.38 -3.44
CA PHE A 55 12.25 -3.67 -3.31
C PHE A 55 12.88 -4.12 -4.64
N GLU A 56 12.17 -3.92 -5.76
CA GLU A 56 12.61 -4.32 -7.11
C GLU A 56 13.74 -3.43 -7.68
N ARG A 57 14.04 -2.27 -7.07
CA ARG A 57 15.08 -1.34 -7.54
C ARG A 57 16.51 -1.86 -7.36
N GLY A 58 16.72 -2.93 -6.59
CA GLY A 58 18.00 -3.63 -6.53
C GLY A 58 19.08 -3.00 -5.62
N SER A 59 18.81 -1.84 -5.01
CA SER A 59 19.69 -1.24 -4.00
C SER A 59 18.95 -0.90 -2.69
N ASN A 60 19.64 -1.05 -1.55
CA ASN A 60 19.08 -0.72 -0.24
C ASN A 60 18.75 0.77 -0.10
N THR A 61 19.53 1.65 -0.73
CA THR A 61 19.33 3.11 -0.68
C THR A 61 18.01 3.49 -1.35
N GLU A 62 17.74 2.95 -2.53
CA GLU A 62 16.47 3.18 -3.24
C GLU A 62 15.31 2.57 -2.47
N PHE A 63 15.48 1.35 -1.93
CA PHE A 63 14.42 0.73 -1.13
C PHE A 63 14.02 1.61 0.06
N ILE A 64 15.00 2.17 0.80
CA ILE A 64 14.74 3.09 1.90
C ILE A 64 13.97 4.34 1.43
N GLN A 65 14.33 4.93 0.29
CA GLN A 65 13.64 6.09 -0.26
C GLN A 65 12.16 5.77 -0.55
N PHE A 66 11.87 4.62 -1.14
CA PHE A 66 10.51 4.18 -1.41
C PHE A 66 9.72 3.89 -0.13
N LEU A 67 10.37 3.34 0.91
CA LEU A 67 9.73 3.20 2.23
C LEU A 67 9.36 4.55 2.86
N TYR A 68 10.17 5.61 2.64
CA TYR A 68 9.78 6.97 3.05
C TYR A 68 8.57 7.50 2.28
N ILE A 69 8.46 7.20 0.99
CA ILE A 69 7.30 7.55 0.18
C ILE A 69 6.06 6.81 0.69
N SER A 70 6.15 5.49 0.92
CA SER A 70 5.05 4.69 1.48
C SER A 70 4.53 5.15 2.84
N LYS A 71 5.36 5.85 3.61
CA LYS A 71 5.01 6.38 4.94
C LYS A 71 4.18 7.67 4.86
N GLY A 72 4.31 8.43 3.77
CA GLY A 72 3.63 9.72 3.56
C GLY A 72 2.25 9.55 2.95
#